data_AF-A0A8C5Y8K8-F1
#
_entry.id   AF-A0A8C5Y8K8-F1
#
_cell.length_a   1.000
_cell.length_b   1.000
_cell.length_c   1.000
_cell.angle_alpha   90.00
_cell.angle_beta   90.00
_cell.angle_gamma   90.00
#
_symmetry.space_group_name_H-M   'P 1'
#
loop_
_entity.id
_entity.type
_entity.pdbx_description
1 polymer ?
#
loop_
_entity_poly.entity_id
_entity_poly.type
_entity_poly.pdbx_seq_one_letter_code
_entity_poly.pdbx_strand_id
1 'polypeptide(L)'
;QPVLTQPPSASASPGASAKLTCTLSSAHSGYTIAWHQQQPGKAPRYLMYVNSGGSHSKGDGVPDRFSGSSSGSDRYLTISNVQPEDEADYYCGAGYSIGDSYG
;
A
#
# COMPACT_ATOMS: atom_id res chain seq x y z
N GLN A 1 -8.73 13.62 -9.24
CA GLN A 1 -7.81 12.55 -8.81
C GLN A 1 -6.69 13.22 -7.99
N PRO A 2 -6.33 12.70 -6.80
CA PRO A 2 -5.31 13.30 -5.95
C PRO A 2 -3.91 13.09 -6.53
N VAL A 3 -2.99 13.99 -6.20
CA VAL A 3 -1.55 13.76 -6.43
C VAL A 3 -1.03 12.86 -5.32
N LEU A 4 -0.16 11.91 -5.67
CA LEU A 4 0.46 10.97 -4.74
C LEU A 4 1.95 11.23 -4.63
N THR A 5 2.45 11.22 -3.40
CA THR A 5 3.88 11.33 -3.10
C THR A 5 4.32 10.08 -2.34
N GLN A 6 5.41 9.46 -2.79
CA GLN A 6 6.07 8.36 -2.11
C GLN A 6 7.53 8.76 -1.82
N PRO A 7 8.10 8.37 -0.66
CA PRO A 7 9.54 8.41 -0.46
C PRO A 7 10.26 7.60 -1.55
N PRO A 8 11.48 8.01 -1.96
CA PRO A 8 12.20 7.34 -3.04
C PRO A 8 12.62 5.91 -2.68
N SER A 9 12.82 5.62 -1.40
CA SER A 9 13.19 4.30 -0.92
C SER A 9 12.89 4.12 0.57
N ALA A 10 12.88 2.86 1.00
CA ALA A 10 12.93 2.45 2.39
C ALA A 10 13.85 1.22 2.50
N SER A 11 14.45 1.01 3.67
CA SER A 11 15.30 -0.15 3.92
C SER A 11 15.01 -0.75 5.28
N ALA A 12 15.12 -2.08 5.36
CA ALA A 12 14.97 -2.85 6.58
C ALA A 12 15.87 -4.08 6.51
N SER A 13 16.38 -4.53 7.65
CA SER A 13 17.11 -5.80 7.73
C SER A 13 16.14 -6.98 7.58
N PRO A 14 16.60 -8.15 7.08
CA PRO A 14 15.80 -9.37 7.11
C PRO A 14 15.26 -9.67 8.52
N GLY A 15 14.00 -10.04 8.62
CA GLY A 15 13.29 -10.27 9.89
C GLY A 15 12.76 -9.01 10.58
N ALA A 16 13.21 -7.81 10.19
CA ALA A 16 12.67 -6.56 10.71
C ALA A 16 11.32 -6.21 10.04
N SER A 17 10.74 -5.07 10.42
CA SER A 17 9.55 -4.52 9.76
C SER A 17 9.92 -3.33 8.89
N ALA A 18 9.38 -3.29 7.67
CA ALA A 18 9.42 -2.14 6.78
C ALA A 18 8.05 -1.45 6.74
N LYS A 19 8.03 -0.12 6.64
CA LYS A 19 6.82 0.67 6.47
C LYS A 19 7.00 1.64 5.30
N LEU A 20 6.18 1.46 4.27
CA LEU A 20 6.12 2.31 3.10
C LEU A 20 4.96 3.28 3.24
N THR A 21 5.14 4.50 2.73
CA THR A 21 4.15 5.58 2.84
C THR A 21 3.78 6.08 1.44
N CYS A 22 2.48 6.28 1.24
CA CYS A 22 1.91 6.97 0.10
C CYS A 22 1.03 8.11 0.62
N THR A 23 1.42 9.34 0.35
CA THR A 23 0.75 10.55 0.82
C THR A 23 -0.11 11.14 -0.28
N LEU A 24 -1.40 11.29 -0.03
CA LEU A 24 -2.32 12.04 -0.90
C LEU A 24 -2.11 13.55 -0.70
N SER A 25 -2.30 14.35 -1.76
CA SER A 25 -2.23 15.81 -1.69
C SER A 25 -3.19 16.46 -0.69
N SER A 26 -4.26 15.77 -0.32
CA SER A 26 -5.13 16.10 0.82
C SER A 26 -5.84 14.86 1.35
N ALA A 27 -6.33 14.94 2.58
CA ALA A 27 -7.09 13.86 3.19
C ALA A 27 -8.46 13.74 2.51
N HIS A 28 -8.66 12.66 1.74
CA HIS A 28 -9.92 12.37 1.10
C HIS A 28 -10.50 11.05 1.62
N SER A 29 -11.75 11.07 2.07
CA SER A 29 -12.47 9.88 2.55
C SER A 29 -12.86 8.92 1.42
N GLY A 30 -13.18 9.43 0.24
CA GLY A 30 -13.60 8.63 -0.92
C GLY A 30 -12.47 7.99 -1.73
N TYR A 31 -11.21 8.11 -1.29
CA TYR A 31 -10.08 7.51 -2.02
C TYR A 31 -9.45 6.36 -1.26
N THR A 32 -9.22 5.29 -2.01
CA THR A 32 -8.43 4.13 -1.63
C THR A 32 -7.07 4.18 -2.31
N ILE A 33 -6.06 3.59 -1.68
CA ILE A 33 -4.73 3.41 -2.28
C ILE A 33 -4.50 1.94 -2.54
N ALA A 34 -4.24 1.60 -3.79
CA ALA A 34 -3.77 0.28 -4.21
C ALA A 34 -2.24 0.22 -4.18
N TRP A 35 -1.69 -0.77 -3.50
CA TRP A 35 -0.27 -1.08 -3.47
C TRP A 35 0.07 -2.17 -4.47
N HIS A 36 1.16 -1.97 -5.20
CA HIS A 36 1.72 -2.94 -6.13
C HIS A 36 3.19 -3.18 -5.82
N GLN A 37 3.66 -4.41 -6.05
CA GLN A 37 5.05 -4.81 -5.95
C GLN A 37 5.55 -5.20 -7.34
N GLN A 38 6.72 -4.71 -7.72
CA GLN A 38 7.39 -5.10 -8.96
C GLN A 38 8.80 -5.58 -8.68
N GLN A 39 9.02 -6.88 -8.87
CA GLN A 39 10.38 -7.44 -8.87
C GLN A 39 11.06 -7.17 -10.22
N PRO A 40 12.40 -7.10 -10.26
CA PRO A 40 13.16 -6.89 -11.49
C PRO A 40 12.75 -7.88 -12.59
N GLY A 41 12.40 -7.35 -13.78
CA GLY A 41 12.00 -8.16 -14.93
C GLY A 41 10.59 -8.78 -14.86
N LYS A 42 9.78 -8.45 -13.84
CA LYS A 42 8.39 -8.91 -13.71
C LYS A 42 7.40 -7.77 -13.92
N ALA A 43 6.17 -8.13 -14.26
CA ALA A 43 5.05 -7.19 -14.27
C ALA A 43 4.68 -6.80 -12.82
N PRO A 44 4.12 -5.58 -12.60
CA PRO A 44 3.59 -5.19 -11.31
C PRO A 44 2.52 -6.18 -10.81
N ARG A 45 2.68 -6.66 -9.58
CA ARG A 45 1.72 -7.53 -8.87
C ARG A 45 0.93 -6.68 -7.88
N TYR A 46 -0.39 -6.80 -7.93
CA TYR A 46 -1.28 -6.19 -6.93
C TYR A 46 -1.10 -6.84 -5.55
N LEU A 47 -0.97 -6.02 -4.51
CA LEU A 47 -0.83 -6.47 -3.12
C LEU A 47 -2.10 -6.27 -2.31
N MET A 48 -2.60 -5.03 -2.24
CA MET A 48 -3.78 -4.70 -1.43
C MET A 48 -4.30 -3.30 -1.77
N TYR A 49 -5.53 -3.01 -1.35
CA TYR A 49 -6.03 -1.64 -1.24
C TYR A 49 -6.11 -1.24 0.24
N VAL A 50 -5.93 0.05 0.53
CA VAL A 50 -6.10 0.64 1.86
C VAL A 50 -7.06 1.82 1.76
N ASN A 51 -8.16 1.79 2.51
CA ASN A 51 -9.15 2.86 2.53
C ASN A 51 -8.76 3.99 3.53
N SER A 52 -9.57 5.04 3.60
CA SER A 52 -9.33 6.17 4.49
C SER A 52 -9.45 5.90 5.98
N GLY A 53 -10.14 4.82 6.36
CA GLY A 53 -10.20 4.33 7.73
C GLY A 53 -9.06 3.37 8.09
N GLY A 54 -8.20 3.02 7.13
CA GLY A 54 -7.07 2.11 7.33
C GLY A 54 -7.42 0.64 7.18
N SER A 55 -8.68 0.30 6.89
CA SER A 55 -9.05 -1.06 6.51
C SER A 55 -8.46 -1.40 5.15
N HIS A 56 -8.10 -2.66 4.96
CA HIS A 56 -7.46 -3.14 3.75
C HIS A 56 -7.93 -4.55 3.39
N SER A 57 -7.87 -4.88 2.10
CA SER A 57 -8.02 -6.26 1.62
C SER A 57 -6.83 -6.62 0.75
N LYS A 58 -6.29 -7.82 0.98
CA LYS A 58 -5.14 -8.35 0.25
C LYS A 58 -5.60 -8.98 -1.06
N GLY A 59 -4.74 -8.92 -2.07
CA GLY A 59 -4.86 -9.72 -3.28
C GLY A 59 -4.46 -11.18 -3.01
N ASP A 60 -4.74 -12.04 -3.99
CA ASP A 60 -4.50 -13.47 -3.85
C ASP A 60 -3.02 -13.81 -3.63
N GLY A 61 -2.78 -14.72 -2.69
CA GLY A 61 -1.44 -15.21 -2.34
C GLY A 61 -0.51 -14.17 -1.72
N VAL A 62 -1.04 -13.02 -1.26
CA VAL A 62 -0.26 -12.02 -0.53
C VAL A 62 -0.10 -12.47 0.92
N PRO A 63 1.14 -12.63 1.44
CA PRO A 63 1.36 -13.21 2.76
C PRO A 63 0.78 -12.40 3.92
N ASP A 64 0.52 -13.07 5.04
CA ASP A 64 -0.08 -12.44 6.22
C ASP A 64 0.76 -11.32 6.84
N ARG A 65 2.08 -11.39 6.61
CA ARG A 65 3.05 -10.41 7.08
C ARG A 65 2.87 -9.00 6.50
N PHE A 66 2.09 -8.86 5.42
CA PHE A 66 1.71 -7.58 4.82
C PHE A 66 0.44 -7.02 5.49
N SER A 67 0.43 -5.74 5.84
CA SER A 67 -0.76 -5.05 6.37
C SER A 67 -0.85 -3.60 5.92
N GLY A 68 -2.08 -3.09 5.84
CA GLY A 68 -2.38 -1.70 5.51
C GLY A 68 -2.82 -0.88 6.74
N SER A 69 -2.49 0.41 6.76
CA SER A 69 -3.03 1.37 7.73
C SER A 69 -3.07 2.79 7.15
N SER A 70 -3.70 3.73 7.86
CA SER A 70 -3.82 5.12 7.40
C SER A 70 -3.67 6.13 8.54
N SER A 71 -3.23 7.33 8.21
CA SER A 71 -3.26 8.50 9.10
C SER A 71 -3.44 9.76 8.27
N GLY A 72 -4.54 10.49 8.45
CA GLY A 72 -4.85 11.67 7.63
C GLY A 72 -4.81 11.38 6.12
N SER A 73 -3.93 12.07 5.41
CA SER A 73 -3.69 11.90 3.97
C SER A 73 -2.77 10.72 3.62
N ASP A 74 -2.17 10.05 4.61
CA ASP A 74 -1.25 8.96 4.36
C ASP A 74 -1.97 7.61 4.32
N ARG A 75 -1.48 6.74 3.42
CA ARG A 75 -1.73 5.30 3.43
C ARG A 75 -0.40 4.58 3.54
N TYR A 76 -0.37 3.59 4.40
CA TYR A 76 0.84 2.84 4.72
C TYR A 76 0.70 1.39 4.28
N LEU A 77 1.80 0.84 3.78
CA LEU A 77 2.01 -0.59 3.65
C LEU A 77 3.09 -1.01 4.63
N THR A 78 2.76 -1.91 5.55
CA THR A 78 3.71 -2.49 6.49
C THR A 78 4.00 -3.93 6.11
N ILE A 79 5.28 -4.27 6.02
CA ILE A 79 5.76 -5.63 5.81
C ILE A 79 6.50 -6.03 7.09
N SER A 80 5.89 -6.91 7.88
CA SER A 80 6.54 -7.51 9.05
C SER A 80 7.41 -8.68 8.62
N ASN A 81 8.46 -9.00 9.39
CA ASN A 81 9.35 -10.12 9.12
C ASN A 81 9.83 -10.14 7.65
N VAL A 82 10.42 -9.03 7.21
CA VAL A 82 10.89 -8.80 5.82
C VAL A 82 11.79 -9.95 5.38
N GLN A 83 11.55 -10.43 4.16
CA GLN A 83 12.30 -11.52 3.53
C GLN A 83 13.00 -11.06 2.25
N PRO A 84 13.97 -11.84 1.73
CA PRO A 84 14.67 -11.49 0.49
C PRO A 84 13.73 -11.29 -0.72
N GLU A 85 12.58 -11.99 -0.77
CA GLU A 85 11.63 -11.81 -1.87
C GLU A 85 10.86 -10.48 -1.83
N ASP A 86 10.90 -9.78 -0.69
CA ASP A 86 10.26 -8.48 -0.51
C ASP A 86 11.11 -7.33 -1.09
N GLU A 87 12.36 -7.59 -1.52
CA GLU A 87 13.20 -6.62 -2.22
C GLU A 87 12.66 -6.39 -3.64
N ALA A 88 12.02 -5.24 -3.84
CA ALA A 88 11.29 -4.89 -5.04
C ALA A 88 10.99 -3.38 -5.08
N ASP A 89 10.55 -2.90 -6.25
CA ASP A 89 9.92 -1.59 -6.35
C ASP A 89 8.47 -1.67 -5.88
N TYR A 90 8.02 -0.65 -5.14
CA TYR A 90 6.65 -0.57 -4.62
C TYR A 90 5.95 0.71 -5.07
N TYR A 91 4.79 0.55 -5.70
CA TYR A 91 4.03 1.64 -6.27
C TYR A 91 2.66 1.77 -5.62
N CYS A 92 2.24 3.00 -5.35
CA CYS A 92 0.88 3.31 -4.92
C CYS A 92 0.07 3.99 -6.01
N GLY A 93 -1.22 3.66 -6.10
CA GLY A 93 -2.16 4.27 -7.03
C GLY A 93 -3.49 4.61 -6.36
N ALA A 94 -4.09 5.74 -6.71
CA ALA A 94 -5.35 6.19 -6.13
C ALA A 94 -6.55 5.71 -6.93
N GLY A 95 -7.44 4.98 -6.28
CA GLY A 95 -8.77 4.62 -6.76
C GLY A 95 -9.83 5.46 -6.07
N TYR A 96 -10.80 5.96 -6.82
CA TYR A 96 -11.99 6.58 -6.25
C TYR A 96 -12.98 5.46 -5.92
N SER A 97 -13.36 5.34 -4.65
CA SER A 97 -14.39 4.43 -4.19
C SER A 97 -15.50 5.29 -3.59
N ILE A 98 -16.62 5.41 -4.32
CA ILE A 98 -17.88 5.82 -3.68
C ILE A 98 -18.20 4.68 -2.72
N GLY A 99 -18.44 5.00 -1.45
CA GLY A 99 -18.96 4.01 -0.52
C GLY A 99 -20.29 3.53 -1.08
N ASP A 100 -20.31 2.34 -1.67
CA ASP A 100 -21.55 1.67 -2.05
C ASP A 100 -22.28 1.30 -0.77
N SER A 101 -23.06 2.24 -0.23
CA SER A 101 -24.21 1.92 0.59
C SER A 101 -25.39 1.65 -0.33
N TYR A 102 -25.43 0.46 -0.93
CA TYR A 102 -26.72 -0.16 -1.22
C TYR A 102 -27.03 -1.09 -0.04
N GLY A 103 -27.87 -0.57 0.85
CA GLY A 103 -28.60 -1.27 1.89
C GLY A 103 -29.90 -0.51 2.12
#